data_AF-K1TI88-F1
#
_entry.id   AF-K1TI88-F1
#
_cell.length_a   1.000
_cell.length_b   1.000
_cell.length_c   1.000
_cell.angle_alpha   90.00
_cell.angle_beta   90.00
_cell.angle_gamma   90.00
#
_symmetry.space_group_name_H-M   'P 1'
#
loop_
_entity.id
_entity.type
_entity.pdbx_description
1 polymer ?
#
loop_
_entity_poly.entity_id
_entity_poly.type
_entity_poly.pdbx_seq_one_letter_code
_entity_poly.pdbx_strand_id
1 'polypeptide(L)'
;MFQWGYRIINTANMVISRADNDGINWGSGADAENRKNEVLAEARFFRAWAYRHLTYSFGAVPLSTQEITGLNYRDDWDRASLSSIREVMAEDFQFAVDNLPLRTSNNSKVSGAVARHYLGELYLAEGNAEKAVSVLKPLVESGEYSLINQRFGSNASNDGCPFIDVFYTPMYADGNTEVLLAFINTEEEN
;
A
#
# COMPACT_ATOMS: atom_id res chain seq x y z
N MET A 1 9.21 -1.82 15.69
CA MET A 1 7.99 -1.30 15.01
C MET A 1 7.97 0.22 14.88
N PHE A 2 8.00 0.99 15.98
CA PHE A 2 7.87 2.45 15.93
C PHE A 2 8.92 3.16 15.03
N GLN A 3 10.20 2.89 15.26
CA GLN A 3 11.29 3.46 14.44
C GLN A 3 11.22 3.05 12.97
N TRP A 4 10.79 1.82 12.69
CA TRP A 4 10.62 1.32 11.32
C TRP A 4 9.50 2.07 10.59
N GLY A 5 8.37 2.32 11.25
CA GLY A 5 7.27 3.11 10.69
C GLY A 5 7.72 4.52 10.29
N TYR A 6 8.45 5.22 11.16
CA TYR A 6 8.95 6.56 10.83
C TYR A 6 10.04 6.58 9.76
N ARG A 7 10.86 5.53 9.66
CA ARG A 7 11.78 5.39 8.51
C ARG A 7 11.00 5.33 7.20
N ILE A 8 9.95 4.52 7.13
CA ILE A 8 9.09 4.42 5.94
C ILE A 8 8.42 5.77 5.63
N ILE A 9 7.86 6.44 6.64
CA ILE A 9 7.24 7.77 6.48
C ILE A 9 8.23 8.79 5.94
N ASN A 10 9.44 8.85 6.49
CA ASN A 10 10.45 9.80 6.05
C ASN A 10 10.94 9.52 4.62
N THR A 11 11.10 8.24 4.26
CA THR A 11 11.44 7.84 2.88
C THR A 11 10.30 8.20 1.92
N ALA A 12 9.05 7.94 2.29
CA ALA A 12 7.89 8.31 1.47
C ALA A 12 7.80 9.84 1.28
N ASN A 13 7.97 10.61 2.35
CA ASN A 13 7.98 12.08 2.28
C ASN A 13 9.11 12.59 1.37
N MET A 14 10.28 11.98 1.40
CA MET A 14 11.39 12.31 0.51
C MET A 14 11.03 12.04 -0.96
N VAL A 15 10.45 10.87 -1.27
CA VAL A 15 10.03 10.54 -2.64
C VAL A 15 8.96 11.54 -3.12
N ILE A 16 7.95 11.80 -2.30
CA ILE A 16 6.87 12.74 -2.62
C ILE A 16 7.40 14.14 -2.86
N SER A 17 8.25 14.66 -1.97
CA SER A 17 8.78 16.01 -2.06
C SER A 17 9.71 16.21 -3.26
N ARG A 18 10.45 15.17 -3.67
CA ARG A 18 11.47 15.28 -4.71
C ARG A 18 10.97 14.88 -6.10
N ALA A 19 9.78 14.31 -6.22
CA ALA A 19 9.19 13.91 -7.50
C ALA A 19 8.99 15.09 -8.47
N ASP A 20 8.86 16.31 -7.94
CA ASP A 20 8.71 17.57 -8.68
C ASP A 20 10.03 18.29 -8.97
N ASN A 21 11.18 17.74 -8.55
CA ASN A 21 12.47 18.39 -8.78
C ASN A 21 12.82 18.42 -10.28
N ASP A 22 13.32 19.56 -10.76
CA ASP A 22 13.71 19.79 -12.17
C ASP A 22 14.70 18.76 -12.75
N GLY A 23 15.45 18.05 -11.90
CA GLY A 23 16.39 17.01 -12.29
C GLY A 23 15.76 15.65 -12.58
N ILE A 24 14.47 15.45 -12.32
CA ILE A 24 13.79 14.17 -12.53
C ILE A 24 13.18 14.13 -13.93
N ASN A 25 13.67 13.20 -14.75
CA ASN A 25 13.14 12.96 -16.09
C ASN A 25 12.08 11.85 -16.06
N TRP A 26 10.81 12.23 -16.07
CA TRP A 26 9.68 11.30 -16.17
C TRP A 26 9.39 10.82 -17.60
N GLY A 27 10.14 11.31 -18.60
CA GLY A 27 9.87 11.13 -20.03
C GLY A 27 8.99 12.25 -20.60
N SER A 28 8.26 11.96 -21.68
CA SER A 28 7.39 12.93 -22.36
C SER A 28 5.93 12.46 -22.44
N GLY A 29 5.01 13.42 -22.59
CA GLY A 29 3.58 13.17 -22.81
C GLY A 29 2.84 12.62 -21.59
N ALA A 30 1.64 12.08 -21.83
CA ALA A 30 0.79 11.51 -20.77
C ALA A 30 1.46 10.34 -20.03
N ASP A 31 2.32 9.58 -20.69
CA ASP A 31 3.06 8.48 -20.07
C ASP A 31 4.03 8.97 -18.98
N ALA A 32 4.53 10.20 -19.09
CA ALA A 32 5.40 10.78 -18.07
C ALA A 32 4.63 11.09 -16.79
N GLU A 33 3.45 11.69 -16.93
CA GLU A 33 2.58 12.00 -15.81
C GLU A 33 2.08 10.71 -15.13
N ASN A 34 1.72 9.69 -15.91
CA ASN A 34 1.32 8.39 -15.37
C ASN A 34 2.45 7.74 -14.56
N ARG A 35 3.69 7.69 -15.08
CA ARG A 35 4.84 7.15 -14.34
C ARG A 35 5.11 7.90 -13.04
N LYS A 36 5.02 9.23 -13.07
CA LYS A 36 5.18 10.06 -11.88
C LYS A 36 4.10 9.74 -10.84
N ASN A 37 2.85 9.67 -11.28
CA ASN A 37 1.72 9.40 -10.39
C ASN A 37 1.73 7.98 -9.82
N GLU A 38 2.19 6.98 -10.57
CA GLU A 38 2.44 5.63 -10.06
C GLU A 38 3.46 5.65 -8.92
N VAL A 39 4.61 6.32 -9.10
CA VAL A 39 5.64 6.42 -8.03
C VAL A 39 5.13 7.20 -6.82
N LEU A 40 4.41 8.30 -7.03
CA LEU A 40 3.78 9.07 -5.96
C LEU A 40 2.72 8.24 -5.21
N ALA A 41 1.97 7.41 -5.92
CA ALA A 41 0.97 6.54 -5.35
C ALA A 41 1.57 5.44 -4.47
N GLU A 42 2.64 4.79 -4.92
CA GLU A 42 3.37 3.81 -4.10
C GLU A 42 3.93 4.47 -2.82
N ALA A 43 4.55 5.65 -2.94
CA ALA A 43 5.11 6.37 -1.80
C ALA A 43 4.02 6.76 -0.78
N ARG A 44 2.92 7.35 -1.26
CA ARG A 44 1.77 7.71 -0.41
C ARG A 44 1.14 6.49 0.24
N PHE A 45 0.95 5.40 -0.51
CA PHE A 45 0.46 4.14 0.04
C PHE A 45 1.31 3.66 1.22
N PHE A 46 2.65 3.65 1.08
CA PHE A 46 3.53 3.20 2.16
C PHE A 46 3.54 4.15 3.35
N ARG A 47 3.37 5.47 3.13
CA ARG A 47 3.17 6.44 4.22
C ARG A 47 1.91 6.15 5.02
N ALA A 48 0.78 5.95 4.34
CA ALA A 48 -0.48 5.58 4.99
C ALA A 48 -0.42 4.20 5.66
N TRP A 49 0.23 3.22 5.03
CA TRP A 49 0.47 1.90 5.60
C TRP A 49 1.29 1.96 6.90
N ALA A 50 2.32 2.80 6.94
CA ALA A 50 3.11 3.02 8.15
C ALA A 50 2.29 3.69 9.26
N TYR A 51 1.52 4.73 8.94
CA TYR A 51 0.61 5.36 9.90
C TYR A 51 -0.48 4.42 10.41
N ARG A 52 -1.03 3.55 9.55
CA ARG A 52 -1.97 2.49 9.96
C ARG A 52 -1.37 1.63 11.07
N HIS A 53 -0.17 1.10 10.86
CA HIS A 53 0.49 0.26 11.86
C HIS A 53 0.83 1.03 13.14
N LEU A 54 1.30 2.28 13.02
CA LEU A 54 1.63 3.11 14.18
C LEU A 54 0.38 3.43 15.00
N THR A 55 -0.71 3.84 14.35
CA THR A 55 -1.94 4.24 15.04
C THR A 55 -2.67 3.07 15.69
N TYR A 56 -2.67 1.89 15.05
CA TYR A 56 -3.25 0.69 15.64
C TYR A 56 -2.44 0.12 16.81
N SER A 57 -1.12 0.38 16.84
CA SER A 57 -0.25 -0.11 17.91
C SER A 57 -0.12 0.89 19.07
N PHE A 58 -0.10 2.19 18.79
CA PHE A 58 0.29 3.24 19.74
C PHE A 58 -0.75 4.36 19.93
N GLY A 59 -1.85 4.32 19.17
CA GLY A 59 -2.83 5.41 19.15
C GLY A 59 -2.28 6.66 18.48
N ALA A 60 -2.51 7.83 19.08
CA ALA A 60 -2.01 9.11 18.57
C ALA A 60 -0.48 9.13 18.50
N VAL A 61 0.09 9.52 17.37
CA VAL A 61 1.56 9.63 17.16
C VAL A 61 1.90 10.95 16.45
N PRO A 62 3.16 11.41 16.46
CA PRO A 62 3.56 12.56 15.65
C PRO A 62 3.21 12.42 14.16
N LEU A 63 2.63 13.46 13.58
CA LEU A 63 2.29 13.53 12.15
C LEU A 63 3.36 14.32 11.39
N SER A 64 4.08 13.65 10.50
CA SER A 64 5.05 14.21 9.56
C SER A 64 4.65 13.91 8.11
N THR A 65 4.39 14.94 7.33
CA THR A 65 3.97 14.84 5.91
C THR A 65 4.96 15.50 4.94
N GLN A 66 6.04 16.07 5.48
CA GLN A 66 7.07 16.79 4.73
C GLN A 66 8.41 16.09 4.86
N GLU A 67 9.28 16.27 3.86
CA GLU A 67 10.66 15.78 3.94
C GLU A 67 11.39 16.48 5.10
N ILE A 68 12.08 15.70 5.94
CA ILE A 68 12.96 16.23 6.98
C ILE A 68 14.36 16.41 6.39
N THR A 69 14.82 17.65 6.42
CA THR A 69 16.12 18.14 5.94
C THR A 69 16.88 18.76 7.10
N GLY A 70 18.13 19.20 6.86
CA GLY A 70 18.88 19.97 7.86
C GLY A 70 18.23 21.31 8.25
N LEU A 71 17.32 21.85 7.43
CA LEU A 71 16.70 23.17 7.65
C LEU A 71 15.43 23.13 8.51
N ASN A 72 14.73 22.00 8.52
CA ASN A 72 13.46 21.81 9.24
C ASN A 72 13.52 20.62 10.22
N TYR A 73 14.73 20.12 10.52
CA TYR A 73 14.93 19.14 11.58
C TYR A 73 14.41 19.68 12.91
N ARG A 74 13.69 18.82 13.62
CA ARG A 74 13.22 19.07 14.99
C ARG A 74 13.05 17.75 15.75
N ASP A 75 13.20 17.79 17.06
CA ASP A 75 13.05 16.67 17.98
C ASP A 75 11.92 16.86 19.01
N ASP A 76 11.23 18.00 18.96
CA ASP A 76 10.14 18.42 19.86
C ASP A 76 8.74 18.07 19.30
N TRP A 77 8.55 16.82 18.87
CA TRP A 77 7.30 16.41 18.23
C TRP A 77 6.14 16.19 19.20
N ASP A 78 5.05 16.94 18.98
CA ASP A 78 3.75 16.66 19.60
C ASP A 78 3.01 15.52 18.89
N ARG A 79 2.19 14.78 19.65
CA ARG A 79 1.27 13.79 19.10
C ARG A 79 0.11 14.49 18.39
N ALA A 80 -0.18 14.09 17.15
CA ALA A 80 -1.34 14.57 16.41
C ALA A 80 -2.59 13.78 16.81
N SER A 81 -3.78 14.34 16.56
CA SER A 81 -5.03 13.61 16.81
C SER A 81 -5.13 12.39 15.88
N LEU A 82 -5.82 11.35 16.33
CA LEU A 82 -6.09 10.19 15.48
C LEU A 82 -6.86 10.58 14.21
N SER A 83 -7.76 11.56 14.30
CA SER A 83 -8.53 12.03 13.15
C SER A 83 -7.64 12.67 12.08
N SER A 84 -6.68 13.52 12.46
CA SER A 84 -5.78 14.15 11.48
C SER A 84 -4.85 13.14 10.80
N ILE A 85 -4.43 12.10 11.52
CA ILE A 85 -3.60 11.04 10.93
C ILE A 85 -4.43 10.21 9.95
N ARG A 86 -5.68 9.88 10.31
CA ARG A 86 -6.60 9.14 9.45
C ARG A 86 -7.00 9.90 8.19
N GLU A 87 -7.14 11.22 8.28
CA GLU A 87 -7.36 12.08 7.12
C GLU A 87 -6.20 11.95 6.11
N VAL A 88 -4.95 12.08 6.57
CA VAL A 88 -3.76 11.86 5.73
C VAL A 88 -3.71 10.43 5.16
N MET A 89 -4.05 9.42 5.97
CA MET A 89 -4.12 8.03 5.49
C MET A 89 -5.17 7.87 4.38
N ALA A 90 -6.35 8.47 4.54
CA ALA A 90 -7.43 8.39 3.57
C ALA A 90 -7.05 9.07 2.26
N GLU A 91 -6.45 10.27 2.31
CA GLU A 91 -5.96 10.98 1.12
C GLU A 91 -4.88 10.18 0.38
N ASP A 92 -3.93 9.61 1.11
CA ASP A 92 -2.83 8.85 0.54
C ASP A 92 -3.29 7.53 -0.08
N PHE A 93 -4.16 6.78 0.61
CA PHE A 93 -4.75 5.58 0.02
C PHE A 93 -5.65 5.92 -1.17
N GLN A 94 -6.44 6.99 -1.11
CA GLN A 94 -7.29 7.42 -2.23
C GLN A 94 -6.45 7.78 -3.46
N PHE A 95 -5.37 8.54 -3.27
CA PHE A 95 -4.44 8.84 -4.35
C PHE A 95 -3.87 7.55 -4.98
N ALA A 96 -3.55 6.54 -4.17
CA ALA A 96 -3.09 5.26 -4.68
C ALA A 96 -4.19 4.48 -5.42
N VAL A 97 -5.44 4.56 -4.97
CA VAL A 97 -6.60 3.97 -5.67
C VAL A 97 -6.81 4.59 -7.06
N ASP A 98 -6.59 5.90 -7.19
CA ASP A 98 -6.87 6.63 -8.42
C ASP A 98 -5.75 6.51 -9.47
N ASN A 99 -4.52 6.21 -9.03
CA ASN A 99 -3.33 6.23 -9.88
C ASN A 99 -2.64 4.88 -10.07
N LEU A 100 -3.11 3.82 -9.40
CA LEU A 100 -2.58 2.46 -9.59
C LEU A 100 -3.62 1.55 -10.26
N PRO A 101 -3.19 0.63 -11.14
CA PRO A 101 -4.10 -0.34 -11.73
C PRO A 101 -4.66 -1.28 -10.66
N LEU A 102 -5.88 -1.79 -10.88
CA LEU A 102 -6.53 -2.69 -9.93
C LEU A 102 -5.69 -3.96 -9.68
N ARG A 103 -5.00 -4.46 -10.71
CA ARG A 103 -4.04 -5.56 -10.62
C ARG A 103 -2.74 -5.17 -11.31
N THR A 104 -1.62 -5.60 -10.71
CA THR A 104 -0.25 -5.42 -11.21
C THR A 104 0.28 -6.70 -11.83
N SER A 105 1.43 -6.62 -12.52
CA SER A 105 2.05 -7.77 -13.18
C SER A 105 2.54 -8.86 -12.22
N ASN A 106 2.74 -8.54 -10.95
CA ASN A 106 3.01 -9.49 -9.89
C ASN A 106 2.43 -9.00 -8.56
N ASN A 107 2.30 -9.93 -7.61
CA ASN A 107 1.71 -9.67 -6.30
C ASN A 107 2.70 -9.02 -5.31
N SER A 108 3.92 -8.67 -5.72
CA SER A 108 4.88 -7.95 -4.86
C SER A 108 4.90 -6.44 -5.08
N LYS A 109 4.11 -5.95 -6.05
CA LYS A 109 3.92 -4.53 -6.31
C LYS A 109 2.63 -4.04 -5.69
N VAL A 110 2.63 -2.79 -5.23
CA VAL A 110 1.43 -2.15 -4.72
C VAL A 110 0.46 -1.95 -5.88
N SER A 111 -0.75 -2.48 -5.72
CA SER A 111 -1.85 -2.32 -6.66
C SER A 111 -2.91 -1.37 -6.11
N GLY A 112 -3.76 -0.86 -6.99
CA GLY A 112 -4.98 -0.16 -6.58
C GLY A 112 -5.89 -1.05 -5.73
N ALA A 113 -5.80 -2.39 -5.86
CA ALA A 113 -6.60 -3.29 -5.04
C ALA A 113 -6.20 -3.29 -3.56
N VAL A 114 -4.90 -3.37 -3.24
CA VAL A 114 -4.46 -3.32 -1.84
C VAL A 114 -4.71 -1.93 -1.23
N ALA A 115 -4.61 -0.86 -2.03
CA ALA A 115 -4.99 0.49 -1.61
C ALA A 115 -6.49 0.58 -1.26
N ARG A 116 -7.37 0.02 -2.12
CA ARG A 116 -8.82 -0.07 -1.86
C ARG A 116 -9.13 -0.86 -0.59
N HIS A 117 -8.42 -1.98 -0.38
CA HIS A 117 -8.59 -2.81 0.80
C HIS A 117 -8.32 -2.02 2.09
N TYR A 118 -7.16 -1.37 2.20
CA TYR A 118 -6.83 -0.59 3.39
C TYR A 118 -7.66 0.68 3.56
N LEU A 119 -8.07 1.34 2.46
CA LEU A 119 -9.00 2.46 2.52
C LEU A 119 -10.39 2.04 3.01
N GLY A 120 -10.89 0.90 2.53
CA GLY A 120 -12.15 0.33 3.00
C GLY A 120 -12.10 -0.03 4.48
N GLU A 121 -11.01 -0.64 4.94
CA GLU A 121 -10.76 -0.92 6.35
C GLU A 121 -10.77 0.37 7.19
N LEU A 122 -10.09 1.42 6.73
CA LEU A 122 -10.08 2.71 7.41
C LEU A 122 -11.49 3.29 7.52
N TYR A 123 -12.26 3.31 6.42
CA TYR A 123 -13.64 3.78 6.44
C TYR A 123 -14.53 2.99 7.40
N LEU A 124 -14.36 1.67 7.49
CA LEU A 124 -15.07 0.85 8.48
C LEU A 124 -14.67 1.22 9.92
N ALA A 125 -13.37 1.44 10.17
CA ALA A 125 -12.88 1.87 11.47
C ALA A 125 -13.36 3.28 11.88
N GLU A 126 -13.79 4.09 10.92
CA GLU A 126 -14.42 5.40 11.13
C GLU A 126 -15.95 5.35 11.16
N GLY A 127 -16.55 4.16 11.02
CA GLY A 127 -18.01 3.98 11.01
C GLY A 127 -18.67 4.41 9.70
N ASN A 128 -17.91 4.62 8.62
CA ASN A 128 -18.41 5.03 7.32
C ASN A 128 -18.62 3.83 6.38
N ALA A 129 -19.69 3.05 6.65
CA ALA A 129 -19.99 1.84 5.90
C ALA A 129 -20.27 2.10 4.41
N GLU A 130 -20.93 3.22 4.06
CA GLU A 130 -21.24 3.56 2.67
C GLU A 130 -19.97 3.79 1.83
N LYS A 131 -19.02 4.57 2.36
CA LYS A 131 -17.72 4.76 1.68
C LYS A 131 -16.93 3.45 1.58
N ALA A 132 -16.96 2.62 2.64
CA ALA A 132 -16.31 1.31 2.62
C ALA A 132 -16.88 0.40 1.52
N VAL A 133 -18.21 0.31 1.39
CA VAL A 133 -18.86 -0.44 0.30
C VAL A 133 -18.42 0.11 -1.06
N SER A 134 -18.46 1.43 -1.24
CA SER A 134 -18.10 2.05 -2.51
C SER A 134 -16.66 1.74 -2.93
N VAL A 135 -15.69 1.80 -2.01
CA VAL A 135 -14.28 1.59 -2.34
C VAL A 135 -13.93 0.12 -2.55
N LEU A 136 -14.58 -0.79 -1.80
CA LEU A 136 -14.32 -2.24 -1.84
C LEU A 136 -15.06 -2.96 -2.98
N LYS A 137 -16.21 -2.43 -3.44
CA LYS A 137 -17.04 -3.07 -4.48
C LYS A 137 -16.27 -3.52 -5.73
N PRO A 138 -15.33 -2.72 -6.30
CA PRO A 138 -14.53 -3.17 -7.44
C PRO A 138 -13.64 -4.40 -7.16
N LEU A 139 -13.23 -4.65 -5.91
CA LEU A 139 -12.46 -5.85 -5.56
C LEU A 139 -13.27 -7.12 -5.73
N VAL A 140 -14.58 -7.04 -5.51
CA VAL A 140 -15.50 -8.17 -5.56
C VAL A 140 -16.06 -8.37 -6.97
N GLU A 141 -16.34 -7.27 -7.68
CA GLU A 141 -17.09 -7.33 -8.95
C GLU A 141 -16.20 -7.34 -10.20
N SER A 142 -14.92 -6.96 -10.10
CA SER A 142 -14.04 -6.87 -11.28
C SER A 142 -13.72 -8.22 -11.94
N GLY A 143 -13.80 -9.32 -11.17
CA GLY A 143 -13.32 -10.63 -11.61
C GLY A 143 -11.80 -10.76 -11.70
N GLU A 144 -11.05 -9.68 -11.40
CA GLU A 144 -9.58 -9.69 -11.37
C GLU A 144 -9.06 -10.58 -10.23
N TYR A 145 -9.76 -10.61 -9.09
CA TYR A 145 -9.38 -11.38 -7.90
C TYR A 145 -10.42 -12.46 -7.61
N SER A 146 -9.98 -13.61 -7.12
CA SER A 146 -10.85 -14.72 -6.73
C SER A 146 -10.17 -15.59 -5.68
N LEU A 147 -10.99 -16.16 -4.79
CA LEU A 147 -10.52 -17.10 -3.78
C LEU A 147 -10.02 -18.39 -4.44
N ILE A 148 -8.91 -18.90 -3.94
CA ILE A 148 -8.32 -20.17 -4.37
C ILE A 148 -9.10 -21.31 -3.72
N ASN A 149 -9.82 -22.08 -4.54
CA ASN A 149 -10.65 -23.21 -4.09
C ASN A 149 -10.10 -24.58 -4.51
N GLN A 150 -8.99 -24.62 -5.24
CA GLN A 150 -8.34 -25.84 -5.74
C GLN A 150 -6.82 -25.72 -5.62
N ARG A 151 -6.13 -26.85 -5.51
CA ARG A 151 -4.66 -26.89 -5.50
C ARG A 151 -4.10 -26.22 -6.76
N PHE A 152 -3.02 -25.47 -6.64
CA PHE A 152 -2.43 -24.74 -7.77
C PHE A 152 -0.89 -24.67 -7.66
N GLY A 153 -0.25 -24.10 -8.68
CA GLY A 153 1.20 -23.97 -8.74
C GLY A 153 1.92 -25.33 -8.72
N SER A 154 3.11 -25.38 -8.10
CA SER A 154 3.93 -26.58 -7.98
C SER A 154 3.28 -27.72 -7.18
N ASN A 155 2.26 -27.40 -6.36
CA ASN A 155 1.58 -28.34 -5.49
C ASN A 155 0.23 -28.83 -6.03
N ALA A 156 -0.13 -28.48 -7.27
CA ALA A 156 -1.42 -28.82 -7.88
C ALA A 156 -1.79 -30.33 -7.81
N SER A 157 -0.79 -31.21 -7.87
CA SER A 157 -0.98 -32.68 -7.85
C SER A 157 -0.74 -33.34 -6.50
N ASN A 158 -0.37 -32.58 -5.46
CA ASN A 158 -0.02 -33.13 -4.16
C ASN A 158 -1.27 -33.26 -3.27
N ASP A 159 -1.20 -34.10 -2.23
CA ASP A 159 -2.17 -34.10 -1.13
C ASP A 159 -2.01 -32.83 -0.28
N GLY A 160 -3.10 -32.32 0.30
CA GLY A 160 -3.09 -31.07 1.09
C GLY A 160 -4.26 -30.13 0.81
N CYS A 161 -4.15 -28.87 1.22
CA CYS A 161 -5.23 -27.87 1.13
C CYS A 161 -4.86 -26.69 0.21
N PRO A 162 -5.81 -26.12 -0.55
CA PRO A 162 -5.54 -24.95 -1.40
C PRO A 162 -5.05 -23.72 -0.62
N PHE A 163 -5.49 -23.57 0.63
CA PHE A 163 -5.12 -22.44 1.49
C PHE A 163 -3.61 -22.35 1.72
N ILE A 164 -2.90 -23.47 1.92
CA ILE A 164 -1.45 -23.41 2.17
C ILE A 164 -0.68 -23.04 0.90
N ASP A 165 -1.19 -23.42 -0.28
CA ASP A 165 -0.55 -23.11 -1.57
C ASP A 165 -0.47 -21.60 -1.82
N VAL A 166 -1.45 -20.83 -1.32
CA VAL A 166 -1.48 -19.35 -1.40
C VAL A 166 -0.22 -18.73 -0.78
N PHE A 167 0.33 -19.35 0.27
CA PHE A 167 1.53 -18.87 0.96
C PHE A 167 2.82 -19.48 0.40
N TYR A 168 2.77 -20.71 -0.13
CA TYR A 168 3.93 -21.33 -0.79
C TYR A 168 4.33 -20.58 -2.06
N THR A 169 3.34 -20.22 -2.89
CA THR A 169 3.57 -19.28 -3.98
C THR A 169 2.58 -18.12 -3.89
N PRO A 170 3.02 -16.98 -3.35
CA PRO A 170 2.20 -15.78 -3.36
C PRO A 170 2.09 -15.15 -4.76
N MET A 171 2.73 -15.73 -5.79
CA MET A 171 2.92 -15.10 -7.09
C MET A 171 1.75 -15.32 -8.03
N TYR A 172 1.31 -14.22 -8.67
CA TYR A 172 0.26 -14.25 -9.68
C TYR A 172 0.63 -15.14 -10.88
N ALA A 173 1.90 -15.14 -11.28
CA ALA A 173 2.41 -15.95 -12.39
C ALA A 173 2.23 -17.46 -12.18
N ASP A 174 2.15 -17.91 -10.92
CA ASP A 174 1.96 -19.32 -10.57
C ASP A 174 0.48 -19.70 -10.43
N GLY A 175 -0.43 -18.76 -10.67
CA GLY A 175 -1.88 -18.95 -10.59
C GLY A 175 -2.53 -18.42 -9.31
N ASN A 176 -1.80 -17.66 -8.47
CA ASN A 176 -2.37 -17.10 -7.24
C ASN A 176 -3.24 -15.87 -7.53
N THR A 177 -4.56 -16.08 -7.61
CA THR A 177 -5.54 -15.02 -7.87
C THR A 177 -6.00 -14.28 -6.62
N GLU A 178 -5.67 -14.77 -5.42
CA GLU A 178 -6.23 -14.30 -4.15
C GLU A 178 -5.38 -13.20 -3.50
N VAL A 179 -4.05 -13.28 -3.60
CA VAL A 179 -3.15 -12.34 -2.93
C VAL A 179 -3.24 -10.93 -3.54
N LEU A 180 -3.42 -9.93 -2.67
CA LEU A 180 -3.41 -8.50 -3.05
C LEU A 180 -2.00 -7.90 -3.05
N LEU A 181 -1.18 -8.27 -2.06
CA LEU A 181 0.20 -7.83 -1.90
C LEU A 181 0.98 -8.85 -1.05
N ALA A 182 2.21 -9.18 -1.44
CA ALA A 182 3.13 -10.04 -0.72
C ALA A 182 4.53 -9.42 -0.67
N PHE A 183 5.12 -9.39 0.51
CA PHE A 183 6.55 -9.09 0.68
C PHE A 183 7.31 -10.42 0.58
N ILE A 184 8.01 -10.61 -0.53
CA ILE A 184 8.78 -11.84 -0.76
C ILE A 184 10.10 -11.71 -0.02
N ASN A 185 10.44 -12.71 0.80
CA ASN A 185 11.81 -12.84 1.27
C ASN A 185 12.65 -13.42 0.12
N THR A 186 13.53 -12.61 -0.45
CA THR A 186 14.44 -13.03 -1.53
C THR A 186 15.82 -13.43 -1.01
N GLU A 187 16.05 -13.38 0.31
CA GLU A 187 17.28 -13.90 0.89
C GLU A 187 17.28 -15.43 0.78
N GLU A 188 18.41 -16.00 0.33
CA GLU A 188 18.61 -17.45 0.39
C GLU A 188 18.47 -17.89 1.86
N GLU A 189 17.62 -18.88 2.12
CA GLU A 189 17.53 -19.50 3.44
C GLU A 189 18.90 -20.11 3.77
N ASN A 190 19.66 -19.47 4.67
CA ASN A 190 20.93 -19.97 5.19
C ASN A 190 20.74 -21.17 6.12
#